data_AF-A0A5M9TN28-F1
#
_entry.id   AF-A0A5M9TN28-F1
#
_cell.length_a   1.000
_cell.length_b   1.000
_cell.length_c   1.000
_cell.angle_alpha   90.00
_cell.angle_beta   90.00
_cell.angle_gamma   90.00
#
_symmetry.space_group_name_H-M   'P 1'
#
loop_
_entity.id
_entity.type
_entity.pdbx_description
1 polymer ?
#
loop_
_entity_poly.entity_id
_entity_poly.type
_entity_poly.pdbx_seq_one_letter_code
_entity_poly.pdbx_strand_id
1 'polypeptide(L)' 'MPAELTEFRVVTAAGRIFGWSAFDYEDLFRSMQARGHTPVYAKPLSEYEAEIANREEQERLHHELQQAIEEERKTA' A
#
# COMPACT_ATOMS: atom_id res chain seq x y z
N MET A 1 -26.14 7.76 -2.41
CA MET A 1 -25.05 7.31 -1.53
C MET A 1 -24.12 8.50 -1.34
N PRO A 2 -23.80 8.96 -0.13
CA PRO A 2 -22.68 9.90 0.03
C PRO A 2 -21.42 9.19 -0.47
N ALA A 3 -20.61 9.87 -1.30
CA ALA A 3 -19.32 9.34 -1.70
C ALA A 3 -18.46 9.23 -0.43
N GLU A 4 -17.90 8.05 -0.17
CA GLU A 4 -17.03 7.83 0.99
C GLU A 4 -15.63 8.37 0.65
N LEU A 5 -15.03 9.13 1.56
CA LEU A 5 -13.67 9.63 1.38
C LEU A 5 -12.70 8.45 1.49
N THR A 6 -11.87 8.28 0.47
CA THR A 6 -10.78 7.29 0.48
C THR A 6 -9.52 7.96 0.98
N GLU A 7 -8.83 7.33 1.92
CA GLU A 7 -7.49 7.75 2.33
C GLU A 7 -6.47 7.27 1.31
N PHE A 8 -5.68 8.19 0.79
CA PHE A 8 -4.58 7.96 -0.13
C PHE A 8 -3.25 8.26 0.54
N ARG A 9 -2.28 7.38 0.32
CA ARG A 9 -0.87 7.69 0.53
C ARG A 9 -0.32 8.32 -0.73
N VAL A 10 0.19 9.53 -0.62
CA VAL A 10 0.69 10.31 -1.75
C VAL A 10 2.15 10.68 -1.55
N VAL A 11 2.95 10.45 -2.59
CA VAL A 11 4.34 10.90 -2.70
C VAL A 11 4.38 12.08 -3.64
N THR A 12 5.01 13.16 -3.21
CA THR A 12 5.18 14.38 -4.00
C THR A 12 6.54 14.42 -4.70
N ALA A 13 6.64 15.21 -5.76
CA ALA A 13 7.90 15.44 -6.49
C ALA A 13 9.02 15.97 -5.60
N ALA A 14 8.67 16.66 -4.50
CA ALA A 14 9.61 17.13 -3.49
C ALA A 14 10.12 16.01 -2.55
N GLY A 15 9.74 14.75 -2.79
CA GLY A 15 10.10 13.60 -1.96
C GLY A 15 9.34 13.48 -0.65
N ARG A 16 8.30 14.31 -0.43
CA ARG A 16 7.47 14.25 0.78
C ARG A 16 6.32 13.27 0.61
N ILE A 17 6.02 12.53 1.67
CA ILE A 17 4.90 11.58 1.74
C ILE A 17 3.81 12.20 2.61
N PHE A 18 2.58 12.22 2.10
CA PHE A 18 1.40 12.72 2.80
C PHE A 18 0.31 11.65 2.82
N GLY A 19 -0.45 11.59 3.92
CA GLY A 19 -1.77 10.96 3.94
C GLY A 19 -2.81 12.00 3.55
N TRP A 20 -3.70 11.67 2.61
CA TRP A 20 -4.70 12.61 2.12
C TRP A 20 -6.02 11.92 1.82
N SER A 21 -7.12 12.48 2.29
CA SER A 21 -8.45 11.96 2.02
C SER A 21 -9.06 12.66 0.82
N ALA A 22 -9.55 11.90 -0.15
CA ALA A 22 -10.23 12.40 -1.36
C ALA A 22 -11.29 11.41 -1.82
N PHE A 23 -12.25 11.85 -2.63
CA PHE A 23 -13.27 10.94 -3.18
C PHE A 23 -12.71 10.04 -4.28
N ASP A 24 -11.81 10.61 -5.08
CA ASP A 24 -11.20 9.97 -6.22
C ASP A 24 -9.83 10.61 -6.49
N TYR A 25 -9.10 10.02 -7.44
CA TYR A 25 -7.78 10.52 -7.79
C TYR A 25 -7.83 11.95 -8.36
N GLU A 26 -8.85 12.33 -9.13
CA GLU A 26 -8.92 13.68 -9.71
C GLU A 26 -9.08 14.74 -8.62
N ASP A 27 -9.95 14.50 -7.63
CA ASP A 27 -10.13 15.35 -6.46
C ASP A 27 -8.85 15.44 -5.62
N LEU A 28 -8.14 14.33 -5.46
CA LEU A 28 -6.83 14.28 -4.82
C LEU A 28 -5.80 15.15 -5.56
N PHE A 29 -5.63 14.93 -6.86
CA PHE A 29 -4.69 15.67 -7.70
C PHE A 29 -4.99 17.17 -7.68
N ARG A 30 -6.27 17.54 -7.79
CA ARG A 30 -6.73 18.93 -7.76
C ARG A 30 -6.48 19.58 -6.40
N SER A 31 -6.83 18.91 -5.30
CA SER A 31 -6.64 19.45 -3.95
C SER A 31 -5.16 19.61 -3.58
N MET A 32 -4.29 18.71 -4.04
CA MET A 32 -2.84 18.82 -3.85
C MET A 32 -2.23 19.93 -4.70
N GLN A 33 -2.61 20.04 -5.97
CA GLN A 33 -2.15 21.12 -6.84
C GLN A 33 -2.60 22.50 -6.31
N ALA A 34 -3.83 22.61 -5.79
CA ALA A 34 -4.33 23.84 -5.17
C ALA A 34 -3.50 24.27 -3.96
N ARG A 35 -2.83 23.34 -3.27
CA ARG A 35 -1.90 23.61 -2.16
C ARG A 35 -0.43 23.72 -2.61
N GLY A 36 -0.16 23.69 -3.91
CA GLY A 36 1.19 23.81 -4.47
C GLY A 36 2.03 22.53 -4.37
N HIS A 37 1.38 21.38 -4.19
CA HIS A 37 2.05 20.07 -4.19
C HIS A 37 1.83 19.36 -5.52
N THR A 38 2.91 18.82 -6.08
CA THR A 38 2.87 17.97 -7.28
C THR A 38 2.98 16.51 -6.86
N PRO A 39 1.87 15.75 -6.77
CA PRO A 39 1.91 14.32 -6.53
C PRO A 39 2.53 13.58 -7.74
N VAL A 40 3.45 12.66 -7.47
CA VAL A 40 4.10 11.78 -8.47
C VAL A 40 3.64 10.33 -8.36
N TYR A 41 3.14 9.95 -7.18
CA TYR A 41 2.61 8.63 -6.92
C TYR A 41 1.52 8.74 -5.87
N ALA A 42 0.36 8.12 -6.10
CA ALA A 42 -0.72 8.05 -5.14
C ALA A 42 -1.28 6.63 -5.14
N LYS A 43 -1.59 6.11 -3.95
CA LYS A 43 -2.22 4.80 -3.77
C LYS A 43 -3.20 4.83 -2.60
N PRO A 44 -4.38 4.20 -2.69
CA PRO A 44 -5.29 4.04 -1.56
C PRO A 44 -4.57 3.34 -0.42
N LEU A 45 -4.77 3.83 0.80
CA LEU A 45 -4.15 3.28 1.99
C LEU A 45 -4.57 1.81 2.17
N SER A 46 -5.83 1.49 1.92
CA SER A 46 -6.33 0.11 1.96
C SER A 46 -5.58 -0.84 1.02
N GLU A 47 -5.25 -0.41 -0.20
CA GLU A 47 -4.46 -1.24 -1.11
C GLU A 47 -3.01 -1.36 -0.65
N TYR A 48 -2.44 -0.29 -0.09
CA TYR A 48 -1.09 -0.34 0.47
C TYR A 48 -1.02 -1.28 1.68
N GLU A 49 -2.00 -1.23 2.59
CA GLU A 49 -2.09 -2.13 3.74
C GLU A 49 -2.32 -3.59 3.31
N ALA A 50 -3.17 -3.82 2.30
CA ALA A 50 -3.38 -5.15 1.74
C ALA A 50 -2.11 -5.72 1.12
N GLU A 51 -1.28 -4.91 0.45
CA GLU A 51 0.01 -5.36 -0.08
C GLU A 51 1.00 -5.73 1.02
N ILE A 52 1.05 -4.96 2.11
CA ILE A 52 1.90 -5.27 3.25
C ILE A 52 1.46 -6.59 3.88
N ALA A 53 0.15 -6.74 4.15
CA ALA A 53 -0.39 -7.97 4.74
C ALA A 53 -0.15 -9.20 3.84
N ASN A 54 -0.35 -9.05 2.52
CA ASN A 54 -0.12 -10.13 1.57
C ASN A 54 1.37 -10.50 1.51
N ARG A 55 2.27 -9.52 1.55
CA ARG A 55 3.71 -9.78 1.60
C ARG A 55 4.10 -10.53 2.88
N GLU A 56 3.59 -10.11 4.04
CA GLU A 56 3.84 -10.80 5.31
C GLU A 56 3.32 -12.24 5.30
N GLU A 57 2.15 -12.48 4.70
CA GLU A 57 1.57 -13.82 4.55
C GLU A 57 2.41 -14.71 3.61
N GLN A 58 2.86 -14.18 2.48
CA GLN A 58 3.77 -14.90 1.58
C GLN A 58 5.08 -15.27 2.27
N GLU A 59 5.66 -14.37 3.08
CA GLU A 59 6.88 -14.64 3.84
C GLU A 59 6.67 -15.75 4.88
N ARG A 60 5.51 -15.76 5.57
CA ARG A 60 5.15 -16.85 6.50
C ARG A 60 5.00 -18.19 5.79
N LEU A 61 4.22 -18.23 4.72
CA LEU A 61 3.99 -19.45 3.94
C LEU A 61 5.30 -20.02 3.38
N HIS A 62 6.19 -19.15 2.91
CA HIS A 62 7.50 -19.56 2.42
C HIS A 62 8.38 -20.13 3.54
N HIS A 63 8.36 -19.52 4.73
CA HIS A 63 9.09 -20.01 5.90
C HIS A 63 8.55 -21.36 6.41
N GLU A 64 7.23 -21.56 6.41
CA GLU A 64 6.60 -22.85 6.75
C GLU A 64 6.96 -23.93 5.73
N LEU A 65 6.92 -23.61 4.44
CA LEU A 65 7.32 -24.54 3.38
C LEU A 65 8.79 -24.96 3.51
N GLN A 66 9.69 -24.02 3.81
CA GLN A 66 11.11 -24.34 4.03
C GLN A 66 11.32 -25.28 5.21
N GLN A 67 10.61 -25.07 6.32
CA GLN A 67 10.68 -25.96 7.48
C GLN A 67 10.17 -27.36 7.15
N ALA A 68 9.02 -27.46 6.47
CA ALA A 68 8.45 -28.76 6.07
C ALA A 68 9.41 -29.55 5.16
N ILE A 69 10.05 -28.87 4.19
CA ILE A 69 11.06 -29.49 3.32
C ILE A 69 12.29 -29.95 4.13
N GLU A 70 12.73 -29.18 5.12
CA GLU A 70 13.87 -29.55 5.96
C GLU A 70 13.55 -30.74 6.87
N GLU A 71 12.35 -30.80 7.45
CA GLU A 71 11.90 -31.94 8.25
C GLU A 71 11.76 -33.22 7.41
N GLU A 72 11.21 -33.12 6.19
CA GLU A 72 11.13 -34.24 5.27
C GLU A 72 12.52 -34.76 4.87
N ARG A 73 13.49 -33.85 4.66
CA ARG A 73 14.90 -34.20 4.40
C ARG A 73 15.63 -34.83 5.59
N LYS A 74 15.23 -34.50 6.82
CA LYS A 74 15.83 -35.08 8.04
C LYS A 74 15.23 -36.45 8.40
N THR A 75 14.04 -36.75 7.90
CA THR A 75 13.32 -37.99 8.19
C THR A 75 13.43 -39.06 7.10
N ALA A 76 13.98 -38.71 5.93
CA ALA A 76 14.37 -39.61 4.85
C ALA A 76 15.82 -40.12 4.99
#